data_AF-A0A3L7Q7F0-F1
#
_entry.id   AF-A0A3L7Q7F0-F1
#
_cell.length_a   1.000
_cell.length_b   1.000
_cell.length_c   1.000
_cell.angle_alpha   90.00
_cell.angle_beta   90.00
_cell.angle_gamma   90.00
#
_symmetry.space_group_name_H-M   'P 1'
#
loop_
_entity.id
_entity.type
_entity.pdbx_description
1 polymer ?
#
loop_
_entity_poly.entity_id
_entity_poly.type
_entity_poly.pdbx_seq_one_letter_code
_entity_poly.pdbx_strand_id
1 'polypeptide(L)'
;MAEPGDIAMSLLHRSARAVAPLQFVLPFPPSVNRYYRHVGYRTLLSREGREYRSRVLSLLAGRVQQPLSGPLQAELHLYPPDRRRRDCDNFQKGVWDSLQHAGVYHDDSQIRRLIIEKHDPTGPPRAEVTLLELSPTPQAQKDTPCTPMTSSMTSKKSGTTTTRSSSRSRASKSPATREQTTTSLPMKPVS
;
A
#
# COMPACT_ATOMS: atom_id res chain seq x y z
N MET A 1 36.21 46.54 3.92
CA MET A 1 36.06 46.07 5.31
C MET A 1 34.64 45.56 5.44
N ALA A 2 34.46 44.25 5.32
CA ALA A 2 33.16 43.59 5.49
C ALA A 2 33.22 42.85 6.83
N GLU A 3 32.28 43.17 7.72
CA GLU A 3 32.20 42.67 9.08
C GLU A 3 32.10 41.13 9.10
N PRO A 4 32.96 40.40 9.83
CA PRO A 4 32.95 38.94 9.89
C PRO A 4 31.92 38.42 10.92
N GLY A 5 30.69 38.95 10.91
CA GLY A 5 29.66 38.65 11.91
C GLY A 5 28.51 37.75 11.43
N ASP A 6 28.20 37.70 10.14
CA ASP A 6 26.90 37.17 9.66
C ASP A 6 26.88 35.68 9.31
N ILE A 7 27.99 34.94 9.44
CA ILE A 7 28.05 33.51 9.04
C ILE A 7 27.68 32.55 10.20
N ALA A 8 27.62 33.05 11.43
CA ALA A 8 27.38 32.23 12.63
C ALA A 8 25.90 31.96 12.96
N MET A 9 24.97 32.15 12.02
CA MET A 9 23.56 31.73 12.14
C MET A 9 23.15 30.72 11.07
N SER A 10 24.04 29.78 10.73
CA SER A 10 23.71 28.70 9.77
C SER A 10 23.91 27.27 10.32
N LEU A 11 24.36 27.10 11.56
CA LEU A 11 24.79 25.79 12.09
C LEU A 11 24.27 25.47 13.50
N LEU A 12 23.09 25.96 13.87
CA LEU A 12 22.44 25.59 15.13
C LEU A 12 21.06 24.96 14.85
N HIS A 13 20.97 23.64 15.11
CA HIS A 13 19.76 22.83 15.32
C HIS A 13 19.15 21.98 14.18
N ARG A 14 19.95 21.47 13.23
CA ARG A 14 19.56 20.19 12.60
C ARG A 14 19.86 19.02 13.56
N SER A 15 19.38 19.10 14.80
CA SER A 15 19.17 17.92 15.60
C SER A 15 18.21 17.06 14.80
N ALA A 16 18.66 15.87 14.36
CA ALA A 16 17.76 14.85 13.87
C ALA A 16 16.67 14.70 14.94
N ARG A 17 15.46 15.19 14.67
CA ARG A 17 14.34 15.08 15.57
C ARG A 17 14.18 13.57 15.78
N ALA A 18 14.53 13.09 16.97
CA ALA A 18 14.29 11.71 17.33
C ALA A 18 12.76 11.57 17.42
N VAL A 19 12.13 11.19 16.31
CA VAL A 19 10.69 10.94 16.26
C VAL A 19 10.47 9.62 16.96
N ALA A 20 9.82 9.66 18.12
CA ALA A 20 9.47 8.45 18.85
C ALA A 20 8.55 7.57 17.98
N PRO A 21 8.72 6.23 18.01
CA PRO A 21 7.82 5.32 17.30
C PRO A 21 6.38 5.51 17.75
N LEU A 22 5.47 5.54 16.78
CA LEU A 22 4.04 5.56 17.04
C LEU A 22 3.53 4.11 17.03
N GLN A 23 3.00 3.65 18.17
CA GLN A 23 2.58 2.26 18.37
C GLN A 23 1.08 2.17 18.58
N PHE A 24 0.47 1.18 17.93
CA PHE A 24 -0.97 0.93 18.00
C PHE A 24 -1.25 -0.55 18.22
N VAL A 25 -2.24 -0.83 19.06
CA VAL A 25 -2.84 -2.15 19.19
C VAL A 25 -4.24 -2.08 18.60
N LEU A 26 -4.45 -2.83 17.53
CA LEU A 26 -5.69 -2.89 16.77
C LEU A 26 -6.36 -4.26 16.94
N PRO A 27 -7.70 -4.35 16.79
CA PRO A 27 -8.38 -5.62 16.68
C PRO A 27 -7.86 -6.39 15.46
N PHE A 28 -7.93 -7.73 15.49
CA PHE A 28 -7.51 -8.52 14.34
C PHE A 28 -8.35 -8.18 13.09
N PRO A 29 -7.73 -7.87 11.95
CA PRO A 29 -8.43 -7.46 10.74
C PRO A 29 -9.23 -8.62 10.12
N PRO A 30 -10.37 -8.35 9.47
CA PRO A 30 -11.00 -9.34 8.61
C PRO A 30 -10.10 -9.57 7.38
N SER A 31 -10.23 -10.75 6.75
CA SER A 31 -9.51 -11.04 5.51
C SER A 31 -9.86 -10.04 4.40
N VAL A 32 -8.95 -9.78 3.46
CA VAL A 32 -9.18 -8.92 2.27
C VAL A 32 -10.47 -9.30 1.55
N ASN A 33 -10.74 -10.59 1.37
CA ASN A 33 -11.96 -11.09 0.72
C ASN A 33 -13.25 -10.75 1.47
N ARG A 34 -13.15 -10.56 2.79
CA ARG A 34 -14.26 -10.16 3.64
C ARG A 34 -14.31 -8.64 3.81
N TYR A 35 -13.18 -7.97 3.65
CA TYR A 35 -13.00 -6.52 3.71
C TYR A 35 -13.56 -5.82 2.46
N TYR A 36 -13.20 -6.31 1.27
CA TYR A 36 -13.65 -5.77 -0.02
C TYR A 36 -14.69 -6.69 -0.68
N ARG A 37 -15.58 -6.11 -1.48
CA ARG A 37 -16.57 -6.83 -2.27
C ARG A 37 -16.57 -6.31 -3.70
N HIS A 38 -16.68 -7.22 -4.66
CA HIS A 38 -16.87 -6.87 -6.06
C HIS A 38 -18.37 -6.79 -6.36
N VAL A 39 -18.80 -5.65 -6.89
CA VAL A 39 -20.17 -5.42 -7.35
C VAL A 39 -20.09 -4.98 -8.81
N GLY A 40 -20.29 -5.93 -9.72
CA GLY A 40 -20.02 -5.76 -11.14
C GLY A 40 -18.54 -5.40 -11.37
N TYR A 41 -18.29 -4.23 -11.97
CA TYR A 41 -16.95 -3.73 -12.27
C TYR A 41 -16.30 -2.91 -11.13
N ARG A 42 -17.00 -2.72 -10.00
CA ARG A 42 -16.52 -1.88 -8.90
C ARG A 42 -16.09 -2.72 -7.70
N THR A 43 -15.00 -2.29 -7.05
CA THR A 43 -14.59 -2.82 -5.75
C THR A 43 -15.08 -1.87 -4.66
N LEU A 44 -15.91 -2.37 -3.76
CA LEU A 44 -16.51 -1.61 -2.68
C LEU A 44 -16.07 -2.16 -1.32
N LEU A 45 -16.13 -1.32 -0.30
CA LEU A 45 -15.91 -1.75 1.07
C LEU A 45 -17.13 -2.53 1.57
N SER A 46 -16.89 -3.69 2.16
CA SER A 46 -17.96 -4.51 2.73
C SER A 46 -18.56 -3.84 3.99
N ARG A 47 -19.66 -4.40 4.51
CA ARG A 47 -20.17 -4.01 5.83
C ARG A 47 -19.12 -4.18 6.92
N GLU A 48 -18.40 -5.29 6.90
CA GLU A 48 -17.39 -5.58 7.90
C GLU A 48 -16.12 -4.75 7.75
N GLY A 49 -15.72 -4.42 6.52
CA GLY A 49 -14.64 -3.48 6.28
C GLY A 49 -14.97 -2.10 6.87
N ARG A 50 -16.22 -1.63 6.72
CA ARG A 50 -16.70 -0.40 7.34
C ARG A 50 -16.71 -0.47 8.86
N GLU A 51 -17.21 -1.56 9.44
CA GLU A 51 -17.23 -1.77 10.89
C GLU A 51 -15.79 -1.80 11.45
N TYR A 52 -14.87 -2.46 10.76
CA TYR A 52 -13.46 -2.49 11.14
C TYR A 52 -12.83 -1.09 11.09
N ARG A 53 -13.00 -0.35 9.98
CA ARG A 53 -12.53 1.04 9.87
C ARG A 53 -13.07 1.93 10.99
N SER A 54 -14.37 1.81 11.30
CA SER A 54 -15.00 2.59 12.37
C SER A 54 -14.41 2.27 13.75
N ARG A 55 -14.07 1.00 14.02
CA ARG A 55 -13.41 0.60 15.27
C ARG A 55 -12.00 1.15 15.35
N VAL A 56 -11.22 1.06 14.26
CA VAL A 56 -9.88 1.61 14.19
C VAL A 56 -9.90 3.13 14.41
N LEU A 57 -10.79 3.86 13.73
CA LEU A 57 -11.02 5.29 13.95
C LEU A 57 -11.31 5.62 15.41
N SER A 58 -12.20 4.86 16.05
CA SER A 58 -12.58 5.09 17.45
C SER A 58 -11.42 4.85 18.41
N LEU A 59 -10.56 3.86 18.13
CA LEU A 59 -9.37 3.56 18.95
C LEU A 59 -8.26 4.59 18.79
N LEU A 60 -8.19 5.22 17.62
CA LEU A 60 -7.17 6.22 17.29
C LEU A 60 -7.62 7.65 17.57
N ALA A 61 -8.91 7.86 17.85
CA ALA A 61 -9.47 9.15 18.23
C ALA A 61 -8.69 9.76 19.41
N GLY A 62 -8.10 10.93 19.19
CA GLY A 62 -7.31 11.64 20.19
C GLY A 62 -5.87 11.14 20.40
N ARG A 63 -5.47 10.00 19.82
CA ARG A 63 -4.08 9.50 19.85
C ARG A 63 -3.23 10.07 18.71
N VAL A 64 -3.86 10.28 17.56
CA VAL A 64 -3.21 10.87 16.39
C VAL A 64 -3.70 12.30 16.26
N GLN A 65 -2.82 13.25 16.61
CA GLN A 65 -3.13 14.69 16.53
C GLN A 65 -2.79 15.27 15.16
N GLN A 66 -1.73 14.75 14.53
CA GLN A 66 -1.29 15.17 13.20
C GLN A 66 -0.88 13.93 12.38
N PRO A 67 -1.29 13.86 11.11
CA PRO A 67 -0.82 12.83 10.19
C PRO A 67 0.69 12.93 9.98
N LEU A 68 1.34 11.78 9.84
CA LEU A 68 2.76 11.71 9.49
C LEU A 68 2.94 12.06 8.00
N SER A 69 3.92 12.92 7.69
CA SER A 69 4.17 13.43 6.34
C SER A 69 5.52 12.99 5.74
N GLY A 70 6.48 12.54 6.56
CA GLY A 70 7.77 12.04 6.09
C GLY A 70 7.74 10.61 5.53
N PRO A 71 8.89 10.11 5.05
CA PRO A 71 9.07 8.69 4.73
C PRO A 71 8.93 7.83 5.99
N LEU A 72 8.26 6.69 5.89
CA LEU A 72 7.92 5.85 7.03
C LEU A 72 8.54 4.45 6.91
N GLN A 73 8.93 3.90 8.06
CA GLN A 73 9.08 2.46 8.28
C GLN A 73 7.86 1.98 9.06
N ALA A 74 7.20 0.94 8.55
CA ALA A 74 6.03 0.35 9.16
C ALA A 74 6.29 -1.12 9.52
N GLU A 75 5.88 -1.52 10.72
CA GLU A 75 6.00 -2.87 11.23
C GLU A 75 4.63 -3.36 11.66
N LEU A 76 4.27 -4.57 11.24
CA LEU A 76 2.97 -5.19 11.52
C LEU A 76 3.17 -6.58 12.10
N HIS A 77 2.77 -6.76 13.35
CA HIS A 77 2.77 -8.04 14.04
C HIS A 77 1.34 -8.55 14.16
N LEU A 78 1.05 -9.66 13.48
CA LEU A 78 -0.27 -10.28 13.45
C LEU A 78 -0.33 -11.44 14.45
N TYR A 79 -1.30 -11.37 15.38
CA TYR A 79 -1.63 -12.44 16.31
C TYR A 79 -2.98 -13.04 15.93
N PRO A 80 -3.00 -14.13 15.13
CA PRO A 80 -4.23 -14.71 14.60
C PRO A 80 -5.08 -15.38 15.70
N PRO A 81 -6.40 -15.54 15.48
CA PRO A 81 -7.28 -16.26 16.40
C PRO A 81 -7.10 -17.79 16.33
N ASP A 82 -6.61 -18.32 15.21
CA ASP A 82 -6.48 -19.75 14.97
C ASP A 82 -5.19 -20.08 14.20
N ARG A 83 -4.79 -21.37 14.20
CA ARG A 83 -3.62 -21.88 13.46
C ARG A 83 -3.90 -22.14 11.99
N ARG A 84 -4.95 -21.54 11.41
CA ARG A 84 -5.26 -21.79 10.00
C ARG A 84 -4.19 -21.20 9.11
N ARG A 85 -3.85 -21.93 8.04
CA ARG A 85 -2.97 -21.42 6.98
C ARG A 85 -3.69 -20.27 6.28
N ARG A 86 -3.21 -19.05 6.53
CA ARG A 86 -3.66 -17.81 5.93
C ARG A 86 -2.44 -16.97 5.60
N ASP A 87 -2.50 -16.30 4.46
CA ASP A 87 -1.43 -15.43 4.01
C ASP A 87 -1.46 -14.11 4.80
N CYS A 88 -0.28 -13.56 5.10
CA CYS A 88 -0.16 -12.34 5.90
C CYS A 88 -0.67 -11.10 5.14
N ASP A 89 -0.53 -11.12 3.82
CA ASP A 89 -0.98 -10.07 2.91
C ASP A 89 -2.50 -9.90 2.90
N ASN A 90 -3.23 -10.98 3.15
CA ASN A 90 -4.68 -10.99 3.29
C ASN A 90 -5.18 -10.21 4.51
N PHE A 91 -4.31 -9.86 5.45
CA PHE A 91 -4.66 -9.07 6.63
C PHE A 91 -4.06 -7.68 6.59
N GLN A 92 -2.81 -7.56 6.11
CA GLN A 92 -2.09 -6.29 6.07
C GLN A 92 -2.89 -5.20 5.35
N LYS A 93 -3.55 -5.53 4.23
CA LYS A 93 -4.21 -4.53 3.38
C LYS A 93 -5.38 -3.86 4.09
N GLY A 94 -6.11 -4.60 4.92
CA GLY A 94 -7.19 -4.03 5.73
C GLY A 94 -6.67 -3.11 6.84
N VAL A 95 -5.50 -3.44 7.42
CA VAL A 95 -4.83 -2.62 8.44
C VAL A 95 -4.37 -1.29 7.86
N TRP A 96 -3.57 -1.32 6.79
CA TRP A 96 -3.02 -0.11 6.18
C TRP A 96 -4.10 0.83 5.64
N ASP A 97 -5.11 0.27 4.97
CA ASP A 97 -6.26 1.05 4.49
C ASP A 97 -7.04 1.71 5.62
N SER A 98 -7.18 1.04 6.77
CA SER A 98 -7.85 1.62 7.94
C SER A 98 -7.02 2.70 8.62
N LEU A 99 -5.69 2.56 8.66
CA LEU A 99 -4.78 3.56 9.23
C LEU A 99 -4.72 4.83 8.39
N GLN A 100 -4.67 4.69 7.06
CA GLN A 100 -4.75 5.84 6.16
C GLN A 100 -6.11 6.55 6.31
N HIS A 101 -7.21 5.80 6.38
CA HIS A 101 -8.53 6.37 6.63
C HIS A 101 -8.65 7.06 8.00
N ALA A 102 -7.91 6.57 9.00
CA ALA A 102 -7.83 7.18 10.32
C ALA A 102 -6.92 8.42 10.39
N GLY A 103 -6.28 8.80 9.29
CA GLY A 103 -5.42 9.97 9.23
C GLY A 103 -4.09 9.79 9.95
N VAL A 104 -3.60 8.55 10.09
CA VAL A 104 -2.28 8.29 10.68
C VAL A 104 -1.15 8.79 9.78
N TYR A 105 -1.32 8.66 8.47
CA TYR A 105 -0.45 9.17 7.43
C TYR A 105 -1.31 9.57 6.22
N HIS A 106 -0.77 10.41 5.34
CA HIS A 106 -1.51 10.93 4.19
C HIS A 106 -1.64 9.89 3.07
N ASP A 107 -0.54 9.19 2.79
CA ASP A 107 -0.43 8.30 1.65
C ASP A 107 0.38 7.05 1.99
N ASP A 108 -0.05 5.90 1.48
CA ASP A 108 0.66 4.63 1.68
C ASP A 108 2.03 4.62 0.97
N SER A 109 2.20 5.46 -0.05
CA SER A 109 3.48 5.69 -0.74
C SER A 109 4.60 6.23 0.17
N GLN A 110 4.25 6.76 1.34
CA GLN A 110 5.21 7.19 2.35
C GLN A 110 5.95 6.01 2.98
N ILE A 111 5.34 4.82 3.03
CA ILE A 111 5.93 3.62 3.64
C ILE A 111 7.04 3.08 2.73
N ARG A 112 8.29 3.36 3.08
CA ARG A 112 9.49 2.92 2.33
C ARG A 112 10.00 1.56 2.79
N ARG A 113 9.76 1.22 4.05
CA ARG A 113 10.12 -0.08 4.63
C ARG A 113 8.91 -0.66 5.32
N LEU A 114 8.60 -1.91 5.00
CA LEU A 114 7.46 -2.63 5.52
C LEU A 114 7.93 -3.98 6.06
N ILE A 115 7.71 -4.23 7.34
CA ILE A 115 7.99 -5.50 8.01
C ILE A 115 6.65 -6.09 8.43
N ILE A 116 6.43 -7.37 8.11
CA ILE A 116 5.19 -8.07 8.46
C ILE A 116 5.57 -9.41 9.06
N GLU A 117 5.14 -9.62 10.29
CA GLU A 117 5.36 -10.85 11.02
C GLU A 117 4.02 -11.43 11.42
N LYS A 118 3.86 -12.74 11.22
CA LYS A 118 2.71 -13.48 11.73
C LYS A 118 3.19 -14.41 12.82
N HIS A 119 2.63 -14.20 14.00
CA HIS A 119 2.91 -14.95 15.20
C HIS A 119 1.96 -16.14 15.33
N ASP A 120 2.28 -17.05 16.23
CA ASP A 120 1.36 -18.10 16.66
C ASP A 120 0.16 -17.49 17.41
N PRO A 121 -1.01 -18.14 17.39
CA PRO A 121 -2.20 -17.66 18.09
C PRO A 121 -1.97 -17.66 19.61
N THR A 122 -1.52 -16.51 20.10
CA THR A 122 -1.14 -16.29 21.49
C THR A 122 -2.00 -15.17 22.06
N GLY A 123 -2.86 -15.51 23.02
CA GLY A 123 -3.77 -14.57 23.65
C GLY A 123 -4.90 -14.09 22.72
N PRO A 124 -5.48 -12.89 22.98
CA PRO A 124 -6.56 -12.37 22.17
C PRO A 124 -6.09 -11.98 20.77
N PRO A 125 -6.94 -12.17 19.74
CA PRO A 125 -6.58 -11.88 18.37
C PRO A 125 -6.43 -10.37 18.17
N ARG A 126 -5.25 -9.95 17.71
CA ARG A 126 -4.89 -8.53 17.58
C ARG A 126 -3.85 -8.31 16.47
N ALA A 127 -3.73 -7.07 16.06
CA ALA A 127 -2.66 -6.59 15.19
C ALA A 127 -1.93 -5.47 15.92
N GLU A 128 -0.61 -5.61 16.07
CA GLU A 128 0.24 -4.57 16.63
C GLU A 128 0.96 -3.87 15.48
N VAL A 129 0.88 -2.54 15.47
CA VAL A 129 1.45 -1.70 14.41
C VAL A 129 2.43 -0.72 15.03
N THR A 130 3.62 -0.66 14.45
CA THR A 130 4.64 0.34 14.80
C THR A 130 4.98 1.16 13.56
N LEU A 131 4.90 2.48 13.68
CA LEU A 131 5.31 3.43 12.65
C LEU A 131 6.48 4.26 13.14
N LEU A 132 7.51 4.35 12.29
CA LEU A 132 8.72 5.12 12.53
C LEU A 132 8.89 6.11 11.39
N GLU A 133 9.01 7.40 11.71
CA GLU A 133 9.37 8.41 10.72
C GLU A 133 10.87 8.31 10.43
N LEU A 134 11.21 7.99 9.19
CA LEU A 134 12.58 7.94 8.73
C LEU A 134 13.02 9.37 8.41
N SER A 135 14.08 9.83 9.07
CA SER A 135 14.75 11.04 8.61
C SER A 135 15.13 10.85 7.15
N PRO A 136 14.84 11.80 6.25
CA PRO A 136 15.30 11.69 4.88
C PRO A 136 16.81 11.54 4.91
N THR A 137 17.30 10.35 4.54
CA THR A 137 18.72 10.15 4.27
C THR A 137 19.11 11.26 3.30
N PRO A 138 20.14 12.08 3.59
CA PRO A 138 20.68 12.97 2.57
C PRO A 138 21.07 12.06 1.40
N GLN A 139 20.26 12.09 0.34
CA GLN A 139 20.55 11.36 -0.87
C GLN A 139 21.92 11.84 -1.33
N ALA A 140 22.85 10.91 -1.47
CA ALA A 140 24.16 11.15 -2.03
C ALA A 140 24.02 11.99 -3.30
N GLN A 141 24.91 12.96 -3.45
CA GLN A 141 25.03 13.87 -4.59
C GLN A 141 24.75 13.11 -5.88
N LYS A 142 23.73 13.55 -6.64
CA LYS A 142 23.59 13.12 -8.03
C LYS A 142 24.84 13.60 -8.73
N ASP A 143 25.72 12.67 -9.08
CA ASP A 143 26.83 12.92 -9.98
C ASP A 143 26.31 13.71 -11.18
N THR A 144 26.88 14.89 -11.36
CA THR A 144 26.67 15.79 -12.49
C THR A 144 26.67 15.01 -13.80
N PRO A 145 25.79 15.30 -14.78
CA PRO A 145 25.91 14.68 -16.09
C PRO A 145 27.26 15.10 -16.69
N CYS A 146 28.17 14.14 -16.81
CA CYS A 146 29.45 14.35 -17.46
C CYS A 146 29.17 14.62 -18.94
N THR A 147 29.37 15.86 -19.37
CA THR A 147 29.34 16.27 -20.77
C THR A 147 30.30 15.38 -21.57
N PRO A 148 29.87 14.63 -22.60
CA PRO A 148 30.83 13.92 -23.42
C PRO A 148 31.56 14.92 -24.32
N MET A 149 32.87 15.09 -24.07
CA MET A 149 33.76 15.76 -25.01
C MET A 149 33.86 14.97 -26.32
N THR A 150 33.89 15.73 -27.40
CA THR A 150 34.02 15.32 -28.79
C THR A 150 35.19 14.37 -29.02
N SER A 151 34.96 13.29 -29.76
CA SER A 151 36.01 12.55 -30.47
C SER A 151 35.43 11.96 -31.75
N SER A 152 35.92 12.50 -32.87
CA SER A 152 35.84 11.93 -34.21
C SER A 152 36.60 10.61 -34.27
N MET A 153 36.09 9.63 -35.04
CA MET A 153 36.82 8.93 -36.12
C MET A 153 36.02 7.73 -36.69
N THR A 154 35.72 7.84 -37.99
CA THR A 154 35.75 6.81 -39.06
C THR A 154 35.62 5.32 -38.71
N SER A 155 34.60 4.66 -39.31
CA SER A 155 34.74 3.50 -40.22
C SER A 155 33.57 2.49 -40.16
N LYS A 156 32.76 2.49 -41.23
CA LYS A 156 32.49 1.34 -42.13
C LYS A 156 31.65 0.14 -41.61
N LYS A 157 30.59 -0.11 -42.41
CA LYS A 157 30.01 -1.38 -42.89
C LYS A 157 28.76 -1.99 -42.21
N SER A 158 27.75 -2.08 -43.08
CA SER A 158 26.86 -3.23 -43.38
C SER A 158 25.76 -3.62 -42.39
N GLY A 159 24.52 -3.70 -42.90
CA GLY A 159 23.61 -4.76 -42.48
C GLY A 159 22.13 -4.37 -42.36
N THR A 160 21.43 -4.43 -43.49
CA THR A 160 20.11 -5.09 -43.63
C THR A 160 18.87 -4.47 -42.95
N THR A 161 18.13 -3.75 -43.78
CA THR A 161 16.69 -3.49 -43.74
C THR A 161 15.86 -4.72 -43.39
N THR A 162 14.97 -4.64 -42.39
CA THR A 162 13.67 -5.35 -42.42
C THR A 162 12.63 -4.57 -41.63
N THR A 163 11.77 -3.92 -42.42
CA THR A 163 10.50 -3.31 -42.06
C THR A 163 9.47 -4.41 -41.76
N ARG A 164 8.71 -4.31 -40.67
CA ARG A 164 7.33 -4.85 -40.68
C ARG A 164 6.40 -4.10 -39.72
N SER A 165 5.74 -3.13 -40.32
CA SER A 165 4.50 -2.50 -39.92
C SER A 165 3.30 -3.46 -40.04
N SER A 166 2.46 -3.46 -39.00
CA SER A 166 0.98 -3.40 -39.03
C SER A 166 0.16 -4.11 -40.14
N SER A 167 -0.81 -4.92 -39.70
CA SER A 167 -2.19 -5.07 -40.26
C SER A 167 -2.98 -5.99 -39.31
N ARG A 168 -4.04 -5.57 -38.59
CA ARG A 168 -5.45 -5.28 -38.97
C ARG A 168 -6.09 -6.33 -39.89
N SER A 169 -7.15 -6.99 -39.38
CA SER A 169 -8.47 -7.33 -40.00
C SER A 169 -9.03 -8.64 -39.40
N ARG A 170 -10.14 -8.63 -38.64
CA ARG A 170 -11.59 -8.60 -38.98
C ARG A 170 -12.21 -10.01 -39.11
N ALA A 171 -13.33 -10.19 -38.39
CA ALA A 171 -14.63 -10.70 -38.87
C ALA A 171 -15.20 -11.99 -38.23
N SER A 172 -16.42 -11.82 -37.71
CA SER A 172 -17.60 -12.74 -37.73
C SER A 172 -17.52 -14.02 -36.86
N LYS A 173 -18.56 -14.55 -36.22
CA LYS A 173 -20.02 -14.58 -36.48
C LYS A 173 -20.71 -15.19 -35.24
N SER A 174 -21.89 -14.70 -34.85
CA SER A 174 -22.92 -15.42 -34.02
C SER A 174 -23.68 -16.45 -34.92
N PRO A 175 -24.60 -17.36 -34.48
CA PRO A 175 -25.62 -17.19 -33.41
C PRO A 175 -26.11 -18.45 -32.61
N ALA A 176 -27.06 -18.20 -31.68
CA ALA A 176 -28.17 -19.03 -31.15
C ALA A 176 -27.86 -20.43 -30.54
N THR A 177 -28.39 -20.83 -29.36
CA THR A 177 -29.80 -21.26 -29.20
C THR A 177 -30.18 -21.39 -27.71
N ARG A 178 -31.43 -21.02 -27.44
CA ARG A 178 -32.30 -21.19 -26.26
C ARG A 178 -32.31 -22.63 -25.72
N GLU A 179 -32.54 -22.83 -24.43
CA GLU A 179 -33.48 -23.81 -23.86
C GLU A 179 -33.85 -23.43 -22.42
N GLN A 180 -35.16 -23.43 -22.17
CA GLN A 180 -35.83 -23.19 -20.90
C GLN A 180 -36.10 -24.55 -20.27
N THR A 181 -35.84 -24.73 -18.98
CA THR A 181 -36.50 -25.82 -18.25
C THR A 181 -36.78 -25.40 -16.81
N THR A 182 -38.02 -24.99 -16.64
CA THR A 182 -38.86 -24.96 -15.44
C THR A 182 -38.81 -26.31 -14.72
N THR A 183 -38.75 -26.33 -13.38
CA THR A 183 -39.33 -27.35 -12.46
C THR A 183 -38.91 -26.95 -11.03
N SER A 184 -39.76 -26.22 -10.29
CA SER A 184 -40.76 -26.74 -9.34
C SER A 184 -40.20 -27.08 -7.95
N LEU A 185 -40.45 -26.16 -7.02
CA LEU A 185 -40.44 -26.34 -5.56
C LEU A 185 -41.57 -27.28 -5.11
N PRO A 186 -41.38 -28.13 -4.09
CA PRO A 186 -42.50 -28.60 -3.27
C PRO A 186 -42.58 -27.82 -1.95
N MET A 187 -43.79 -27.32 -1.68
CA MET A 187 -44.23 -26.77 -0.42
C MET A 187 -44.23 -27.85 0.68
N LYS A 188 -43.86 -27.48 1.90
CA LYS A 188 -44.10 -28.29 3.11
C LYS A 188 -45.47 -27.90 3.71
N PRO A 189 -46.30 -28.86 4.15
CA PRO A 189 -47.52 -28.54 4.86
C PRO A 189 -47.24 -28.16 6.32
N VAL A 190 -48.03 -27.20 6.78
CA VAL A 190 -48.20 -26.82 8.19
C VAL A 190 -48.95 -27.93 8.92
N SER A 191 -48.43 -28.35 10.06
CA SER A 191 -49.16 -28.91 11.20
C SER A 191 -48.34 -28.64 12.46
#